data_AF-A0A0D2KIZ4-F1
#
_entry.id   AF-A0A0D2KIZ4-F1
#
_cell.length_a   1.000
_cell.length_b   1.000
_cell.length_c   1.000
_cell.angle_alpha   90.00
_cell.angle_beta   90.00
_cell.angle_gamma   90.00
#
_symmetry.space_group_name_H-M   'P 1'
#
loop_
_entity.id
_entity.type
_entity.pdbx_description
1 polymer ?
#
loop_
_entity_poly.entity_id
_entity_poly.type
_entity_poly.pdbx_seq_one_letter_code
_entity_poly.pdbx_strand_id
1 'polypeptide(L)'
;MRGYAWTRLSTAARHGGRHITDERQGGPPDDAFWGVVAARVLLTEEQEDALTAAFDLRMGELRALRGRQAGVAARLRELLQEGYRGLTFDREERRRSEMAELAAELERSLEAENEIWLMVYMGMVALLPPLAIARMLVACFPYWPDGPGIMRALQRRVAASREARGAAPS
;
A
#
# COMPACT_ATOMS: atom_id res chain seq x y z
N MET A 1 14.73 10.47 -12.05
CA MET A 1 14.78 9.61 -13.25
C MET A 1 13.52 8.74 -13.29
N ARG A 2 12.94 8.47 -14.47
CA ARG A 2 11.87 7.47 -14.65
C ARG A 2 12.48 6.25 -15.33
N GLY A 3 12.33 5.08 -14.73
CA GLY A 3 12.77 3.82 -15.30
C GLY A 3 13.01 2.79 -14.21
N TYR A 4 12.19 1.74 -14.20
CA TYR A 4 12.55 0.32 -14.00
C TYR A 4 11.27 -0.51 -14.22
N ALA A 5 11.22 -1.20 -15.38
CA ALA A 5 10.68 -2.57 -15.42
C ALA A 5 11.75 -3.47 -14.77
N TRP A 6 11.52 -4.63 -14.17
CA TRP A 6 10.47 -5.64 -14.34
C TRP A 6 9.69 -5.81 -13.00
N THR A 7 9.02 -6.96 -12.74
CA THR A 7 8.04 -7.53 -13.68
C THR A 7 6.80 -6.62 -13.70
N ARG A 8 5.54 -7.12 -13.78
CA ARG A 8 4.35 -6.24 -13.78
C ARG A 8 3.00 -6.94 -13.50
N LEU A 9 2.92 -7.85 -12.53
CA LEU A 9 1.63 -8.34 -12.01
C LEU A 9 1.02 -7.34 -11.01
N SER A 10 0.67 -6.17 -11.53
CA SER A 10 0.39 -4.98 -10.73
C SER A 10 -0.88 -4.27 -11.19
N THR A 11 -2.05 -4.87 -10.95
CA THR A 11 -3.36 -4.25 -11.20
C THR A 11 -3.79 -3.29 -10.08
N ALA A 12 -3.30 -3.46 -8.86
CA ALA A 12 -3.50 -2.51 -7.76
C ALA A 12 -2.26 -1.62 -7.49
N ALA A 13 -1.13 -2.24 -7.10
CA ALA A 13 0.02 -1.53 -6.52
C ALA A 13 0.79 -0.55 -7.44
N ARG A 14 0.80 -0.76 -8.78
CA ARG A 14 1.40 0.24 -9.71
C ARG A 14 0.43 1.33 -10.15
N HIS A 15 -0.87 1.14 -9.95
CA HIS A 15 -1.87 2.10 -10.41
C HIS A 15 -2.29 3.06 -9.32
N GLY A 16 -2.56 2.65 -8.08
CA GLY A 16 -2.73 3.56 -6.93
C GLY A 16 -3.60 4.79 -7.23
N GLY A 17 -4.77 4.59 -7.85
CA GLY A 17 -5.62 5.69 -8.32
C GLY A 17 -5.25 6.31 -9.68
N ARG A 18 -4.54 5.62 -10.56
CA ARG A 18 -4.35 6.07 -11.96
C ARG A 18 -5.53 5.70 -12.84
N HIS A 19 -5.80 6.56 -13.82
CA HIS A 19 -6.76 6.35 -14.89
C HIS A 19 -6.49 5.05 -15.66
N ILE A 20 -7.56 4.27 -15.86
CA ILE A 20 -7.72 3.19 -16.82
C ILE A 20 -7.78 3.79 -18.24
N THR A 21 -8.37 4.98 -18.39
CA THR A 21 -8.57 5.66 -19.67
C THR A 21 -8.19 7.16 -19.60
N ASP A 22 -7.06 7.50 -20.23
CA ASP A 22 -6.50 8.86 -20.43
C ASP A 22 -6.03 9.62 -19.17
N GLU A 23 -4.72 9.93 -19.10
CA GLU A 23 -4.11 10.72 -18.00
C GLU A 23 -4.57 12.19 -17.96
N ARG A 24 -5.37 12.64 -18.94
CA ARG A 24 -5.87 14.03 -19.05
C ARG A 24 -7.08 14.35 -18.16
N GLN A 25 -7.77 13.36 -17.58
CA GLN A 25 -9.04 13.55 -16.87
C GLN A 25 -8.91 13.74 -15.35
N GLY A 26 -8.14 14.75 -14.92
CA GLY A 26 -8.10 15.18 -13.52
C GLY A 26 -7.08 14.45 -12.64
N GLY A 27 -6.99 14.91 -11.38
CA GLY A 27 -5.99 14.48 -10.40
C GLY A 27 -6.22 13.06 -9.84
N PRO A 28 -5.27 12.53 -9.05
CA PRO A 28 -5.44 11.24 -8.38
C PRO A 28 -6.63 11.28 -7.39
N PRO A 29 -7.36 10.16 -7.24
CA PRO A 29 -8.49 10.05 -6.32
C PRO A 29 -8.05 10.18 -4.86
N ASP A 30 -8.87 10.90 -4.08
CA ASP A 30 -8.63 11.20 -2.68
C ASP A 30 -9.43 10.30 -1.72
N ASP A 31 -9.29 10.55 -0.42
CA ASP A 31 -10.02 9.82 0.62
C ASP A 31 -11.55 9.94 0.52
N ALA A 32 -12.07 11.01 -0.10
CA ALA A 32 -13.50 11.22 -0.32
C ALA A 32 -14.01 10.35 -1.48
N PHE A 33 -13.26 10.27 -2.58
CA PHE A 33 -13.53 9.34 -3.68
C PHE A 33 -13.59 7.89 -3.18
N TRP A 34 -12.60 7.43 -2.41
CA TRP A 34 -12.60 6.08 -1.86
C TRP A 34 -13.73 5.86 -0.85
N GLY A 35 -14.17 6.90 -0.13
CA GLY A 35 -15.40 6.89 0.66
C GLY A 35 -16.65 6.58 -0.17
N VAL A 36 -16.81 7.24 -1.32
CA VAL A 36 -17.94 7.00 -2.25
C VAL A 36 -17.88 5.60 -2.84
N VAL A 37 -16.69 5.10 -3.22
CA VAL A 37 -16.50 3.72 -3.69
C VAL A 37 -16.92 2.72 -2.61
N ALA A 38 -16.38 2.85 -1.39
CA ALA A 38 -16.70 1.96 -0.28
C ALA A 38 -18.21 1.94 0.01
N ALA A 39 -18.89 3.08 -0.03
CA ALA A 39 -20.35 3.18 0.14
C ALA A 39 -21.18 2.36 -0.88
N ARG A 40 -20.61 2.01 -2.05
CA ARG A 40 -21.26 1.12 -3.04
C ARG A 40 -20.99 -0.38 -2.80
N VAL A 41 -20.00 -0.69 -1.97
CA VAL A 41 -19.67 -2.04 -1.51
C VAL A 41 -20.55 -2.36 -0.30
N LEU A 42 -21.70 -3.00 -0.56
CA LEU A 42 -22.60 -3.48 0.49
C LEU A 42 -22.04 -4.79 1.07
N LEU A 43 -21.87 -4.81 2.39
CA LEU A 43 -21.33 -5.91 3.18
C LEU A 43 -22.17 -6.10 4.44
N THR A 44 -22.15 -7.29 5.01
CA THR A 44 -22.65 -7.49 6.38
C THR A 44 -21.65 -6.93 7.39
N GLU A 45 -22.08 -6.60 8.60
CA GLU A 45 -21.17 -6.10 9.65
C GLU A 45 -20.05 -7.10 9.95
N GLU A 46 -20.35 -8.40 9.96
CA GLU A 46 -19.38 -9.48 10.11
C GLU A 46 -18.32 -9.47 8.99
N GLN A 47 -18.72 -9.20 7.74
CA GLN A 47 -17.79 -9.07 6.62
C GLN A 47 -16.91 -7.83 6.75
N GLU A 48 -17.46 -6.70 7.21
CA GLU A 48 -16.69 -5.49 7.46
C GLU A 48 -15.68 -5.67 8.60
N ASP A 49 -16.09 -6.27 9.71
CA ASP A 49 -15.23 -6.56 10.86
C ASP A 49 -14.12 -7.54 10.48
N ALA A 50 -14.43 -8.61 9.73
CA ALA A 50 -13.42 -9.56 9.24
C ALA A 50 -12.41 -8.91 8.28
N LEU A 51 -12.89 -8.10 7.32
CA LEU A 51 -12.04 -7.37 6.38
C LEU A 51 -11.14 -6.34 7.08
N THR A 52 -11.70 -5.55 7.99
CA THR A 52 -10.94 -4.52 8.72
C THR A 52 -9.90 -5.13 9.65
N ALA A 53 -10.21 -6.21 10.38
CA ALA A 53 -9.25 -6.94 11.20
C ALA A 53 -8.09 -7.54 10.37
N ALA A 54 -8.40 -8.15 9.23
CA ALA A 54 -7.38 -8.68 8.31
C ALA A 54 -6.47 -7.57 7.75
N PHE A 55 -7.04 -6.41 7.43
CA PHE A 55 -6.29 -5.25 6.96
C PHE A 55 -5.39 -4.65 8.06
N ASP A 56 -5.87 -4.52 9.30
CA ASP A 56 -5.06 -4.01 10.41
C ASP A 56 -3.84 -4.88 10.70
N LEU A 57 -3.96 -6.21 10.62
CA LEU A 57 -2.82 -7.12 10.72
C LEU A 57 -1.75 -6.82 9.67
N ARG A 58 -2.15 -6.73 8.39
CA ARG A 58 -1.25 -6.40 7.26
C ARG A 58 -0.65 -5.00 7.37
N MET A 59 -1.43 -4.03 7.86
CA MET A 59 -0.93 -2.67 8.13
C MET A 59 0.07 -2.64 9.30
N GLY A 60 -0.04 -3.54 10.28
CA GLY A 60 0.96 -3.74 11.33
C GLY A 60 2.30 -4.28 10.79
N GLU A 61 2.24 -5.36 10.00
CA GLU A 61 3.41 -5.93 9.30
C GLU A 61 4.12 -4.88 8.44
N LEU A 62 3.34 -4.11 7.66
CA LEU A 62 3.84 -3.04 6.81
C LEU A 62 4.53 -1.91 7.59
N ARG A 63 4.00 -1.48 8.74
CA ARG A 63 4.65 -0.46 9.59
C ARG A 63 6.02 -0.93 10.05
N ALA A 64 6.12 -2.19 10.51
CA ALA A 64 7.39 -2.77 10.94
C ALA A 64 8.40 -2.89 9.77
N LEU A 65 7.92 -3.27 8.57
CA LEU A 65 8.73 -3.35 7.37
C LEU A 65 9.26 -1.98 6.91
N ARG A 66 8.40 -0.96 6.89
CA ARG A 66 8.78 0.43 6.56
C ARG A 66 9.74 1.04 7.58
N GLY A 67 9.64 0.67 8.85
CA GLY A 67 10.64 1.02 9.86
C GLY A 67 12.04 0.51 9.51
N ARG A 68 12.15 -0.76 9.06
CA ARG A 68 13.43 -1.33 8.59
C ARG A 68 13.93 -0.66 7.31
N GLN A 69 13.07 -0.52 6.30
CA GLN A 69 13.39 0.20 5.05
C GLN A 69 13.95 1.60 5.33
N ALA A 70 13.36 2.36 6.25
CA ALA A 70 13.81 3.70 6.59
C ALA A 70 15.22 3.71 7.20
N GLY A 71 15.54 2.73 8.06
CA GLY A 71 16.89 2.56 8.62
C GLY A 71 17.92 2.20 7.56
N VAL A 72 17.64 1.19 6.72
CA VAL A 72 18.51 0.76 5.61
C VAL A 72 18.75 1.90 4.62
N ALA A 73 17.69 2.62 4.24
CA ALA A 73 17.78 3.77 3.34
C ALA A 73 18.51 4.98 3.96
N ALA A 74 18.43 5.18 5.28
CA ALA A 74 19.23 6.18 5.98
C ALA A 74 20.73 5.81 5.94
N ARG A 75 21.08 4.57 6.28
CA ARG A 75 22.46 4.08 6.23
C ARG A 75 23.06 4.15 4.83
N LEU A 76 22.30 3.78 3.80
CA LEU A 76 22.73 3.95 2.40
C LEU A 76 22.98 5.42 2.04
N ARG A 77 22.20 6.38 2.56
CA ARG A 77 22.44 7.81 2.32
C ARG A 77 23.72 8.30 3.00
N GLU A 78 24.00 7.87 4.23
CA GLU A 78 25.29 8.15 4.91
C GLU A 78 26.46 7.64 4.05
N LEU A 79 26.42 6.36 3.67
CA LEU A 79 27.42 5.71 2.83
C LEU A 79 27.51 6.27 1.40
N LEU A 80 26.54 7.06 0.94
CA LEU A 80 26.61 7.79 -0.34
C LEU A 80 27.14 9.22 -0.18
N GLN A 81 27.00 9.83 1.00
CA GLN A 81 27.47 11.19 1.30
C GLN A 81 28.93 11.23 1.75
N GLU A 82 29.44 10.17 2.36
CA GLU A 82 30.86 10.07 2.73
C GLU A 82 31.78 10.18 1.49
N GLY A 83 32.75 11.08 1.51
CA GLY A 83 33.72 11.19 0.41
C GLY A 83 34.68 9.98 0.35
N TYR A 84 35.00 9.49 -0.84
CA TYR A 84 36.02 8.43 -1.03
C TYR A 84 37.47 8.94 -0.89
N ARG A 85 37.69 10.25 -0.75
CA ARG A 85 39.04 10.85 -0.68
C ARG A 85 39.78 10.40 0.58
N GLY A 86 40.94 9.78 0.40
CA GLY A 86 41.83 9.37 1.50
C GLY A 86 41.46 8.03 2.15
N LEU A 87 40.52 7.27 1.59
CA LEU A 87 40.29 5.89 2.02
C LEU A 87 41.43 4.98 1.52
N THR A 88 41.79 3.99 2.34
CA THR A 88 42.60 2.85 1.88
C THR A 88 41.73 1.90 1.07
N PHE A 89 42.34 1.11 0.18
CA PHE A 89 41.65 0.12 -0.63
C PHE A 89 40.73 -0.79 0.20
N ASP A 90 41.23 -1.32 1.32
CA ASP A 90 40.44 -2.18 2.22
C ASP A 90 39.24 -1.49 2.89
N ARG A 91 39.25 -0.17 3.01
CA ARG A 91 38.12 0.62 3.54
C ARG A 91 37.11 0.92 2.45
N GLU A 92 37.59 1.25 1.25
CA GLU A 92 36.74 1.42 0.08
C GLU A 92 35.99 0.12 -0.27
N GLU A 93 36.69 -1.01 -0.28
CA GLU A 93 36.07 -2.30 -0.63
C GLU A 93 35.07 -2.78 0.43
N ARG A 94 35.38 -2.64 1.72
CA ARG A 94 34.41 -2.90 2.81
C ARG A 94 33.15 -2.04 2.67
N ARG A 95 33.30 -0.75 2.34
CA ARG A 95 32.18 0.16 2.12
C ARG A 95 31.35 -0.24 0.89
N ARG A 96 31.98 -0.69 -0.20
CA ARG A 96 31.26 -1.23 -1.37
C ARG A 96 30.46 -2.48 -1.02
N SER A 97 31.02 -3.40 -0.21
CA SER A 97 30.29 -4.58 0.28
C SER A 97 29.08 -4.17 1.13
N GLU A 98 29.27 -3.29 2.13
CA GLU A 98 28.19 -2.79 2.98
C GLU A 98 27.07 -2.13 2.16
N MET A 99 27.43 -1.30 1.17
CA MET A 99 26.46 -0.69 0.25
C MET A 99 25.71 -1.72 -0.60
N ALA A 100 26.36 -2.78 -1.08
CA ALA A 100 25.72 -3.83 -1.87
C ALA A 100 24.77 -4.70 -1.02
N GLU A 101 25.17 -5.04 0.20
CA GLU A 101 24.36 -5.79 1.16
C GLU A 101 23.09 -5.01 1.55
N LEU A 102 23.23 -3.72 1.89
CA LEU A 102 22.12 -2.83 2.22
C LEU A 102 21.21 -2.57 1.01
N ALA A 103 21.75 -2.43 -0.20
CA ALA A 103 20.95 -2.29 -1.41
C ALA A 103 20.08 -3.55 -1.65
N ALA A 104 20.68 -4.74 -1.54
CA ALA A 104 19.95 -5.99 -1.67
C ALA A 104 18.93 -6.22 -0.54
N GLU A 105 19.20 -5.75 0.69
CA GLU A 105 18.21 -5.75 1.76
C GLU A 105 17.03 -4.80 1.45
N LEU A 106 17.32 -3.59 0.97
CA LEU A 106 16.29 -2.64 0.57
C LEU A 106 15.41 -3.22 -0.54
N GLU A 107 15.99 -3.83 -1.57
CA GLU A 107 15.25 -4.50 -2.66
C GLU A 107 14.32 -5.60 -2.12
N ARG A 108 14.83 -6.57 -1.34
CA ARG A 108 13.99 -7.61 -0.71
C ARG A 108 12.87 -7.03 0.16
N SER A 109 13.15 -5.95 0.88
CA SER A 109 12.17 -5.29 1.75
C SER A 109 11.09 -4.51 0.98
N LEU A 110 11.37 -4.07 -0.25
CA LEU A 110 10.40 -3.45 -1.16
C LEU A 110 9.54 -4.51 -1.87
N GLU A 111 10.12 -5.67 -2.19
CA GLU A 111 9.39 -6.83 -2.72
C GLU A 111 8.37 -7.36 -1.70
N ALA A 112 8.78 -7.52 -0.43
CA ALA A 112 7.90 -7.90 0.66
C ALA A 112 6.76 -6.88 0.90
N GLU A 113 7.01 -5.59 0.73
CA GLU A 113 5.95 -4.57 0.80
C GLU A 113 4.94 -4.72 -0.35
N ASN A 114 5.43 -4.96 -1.57
CA ASN A 114 4.57 -5.21 -2.72
C ASN A 114 3.72 -6.49 -2.55
N GLU A 115 4.27 -7.53 -1.92
CA GLU A 115 3.51 -8.74 -1.58
C GLU A 115 2.39 -8.45 -0.57
N ILE A 116 2.67 -7.69 0.50
CA ILE A 116 1.64 -7.26 1.47
C ILE A 116 0.52 -6.48 0.76
N TRP A 117 0.86 -5.56 -0.14
CA TRP A 117 -0.14 -4.81 -0.91
C TRP A 117 -0.97 -5.68 -1.86
N LEU A 118 -0.35 -6.68 -2.49
CA LEU A 118 -1.07 -7.66 -3.31
C LEU A 118 -2.02 -8.51 -2.45
N MET A 119 -1.56 -8.98 -1.29
CA MET A 119 -2.39 -9.74 -0.35
C MET A 119 -3.58 -8.94 0.19
N VAL A 120 -3.42 -7.64 0.46
CA VAL A 120 -4.54 -6.75 0.85
C VAL A 120 -5.58 -6.68 -0.26
N TYR A 121 -5.18 -6.44 -1.51
CA TYR A 121 -6.11 -6.36 -2.64
C TYR A 121 -6.78 -7.71 -2.94
N MET A 122 -6.02 -8.80 -2.98
CA MET A 122 -6.54 -10.14 -3.25
C MET A 122 -7.45 -10.63 -2.12
N GLY A 123 -7.09 -10.38 -0.86
CA GLY A 123 -7.91 -10.71 0.31
C GLY A 123 -9.23 -9.94 0.32
N MET A 124 -9.21 -8.65 -0.04
CA MET A 124 -10.43 -7.86 -0.27
C MET A 124 -11.29 -8.53 -1.35
N VAL A 125 -10.76 -8.72 -2.57
CA VAL A 125 -11.52 -9.30 -3.69
C VAL A 125 -12.05 -10.71 -3.39
N ALA A 126 -11.32 -11.54 -2.63
CA ALA A 126 -11.74 -12.89 -2.26
C ALA A 126 -12.90 -12.94 -1.25
N LEU A 127 -13.04 -11.90 -0.41
CA LEU A 127 -14.10 -11.79 0.59
C LEU A 127 -15.33 -11.00 0.10
N LEU A 128 -15.20 -10.23 -0.99
CA LEU A 128 -16.31 -9.50 -1.59
C LEU A 128 -17.23 -10.44 -2.41
N PRO A 129 -18.56 -10.39 -2.22
CA PRO A 129 -19.50 -11.03 -3.14
C PRO A 129 -19.36 -10.51 -4.58
N PRO A 130 -19.62 -11.31 -5.63
CA PRO A 130 -19.46 -10.87 -7.03
C PRO A 130 -20.20 -9.58 -7.39
N LEU A 131 -21.39 -9.35 -6.81
CA LEU A 131 -22.14 -8.11 -6.98
C LEU A 131 -21.45 -6.89 -6.33
N ALA A 132 -20.78 -7.09 -5.19
CA ALA A 132 -20.01 -6.05 -4.52
C ALA A 132 -18.75 -5.70 -5.32
N ILE A 133 -18.06 -6.70 -5.89
CA ILE A 133 -16.94 -6.50 -6.83
C ILE A 133 -17.41 -5.69 -8.05
N ALA A 134 -18.52 -6.07 -8.68
CA ALA A 134 -19.05 -5.35 -9.85
C ALA A 134 -19.40 -3.89 -9.53
N ARG A 135 -20.06 -3.64 -8.38
CA ARG A 135 -20.37 -2.27 -7.91
C ARG A 135 -19.12 -1.45 -7.59
N MET A 136 -18.11 -2.06 -6.98
CA MET A 136 -16.81 -1.45 -6.74
C MET A 136 -16.15 -1.03 -8.06
N LEU A 137 -16.07 -1.94 -9.04
CA LEU A 137 -15.45 -1.65 -10.34
C LEU A 137 -16.14 -0.50 -11.09
N VAL A 138 -17.49 -0.47 -11.09
CA VAL A 138 -18.25 0.63 -11.69
C VAL A 138 -18.07 1.95 -10.92
N ALA A 139 -17.97 1.91 -9.59
CA ALA A 139 -17.75 3.11 -8.77
C ALA A 139 -16.31 3.63 -8.85
N CYS A 140 -15.33 2.75 -9.07
CA CYS A 140 -13.93 3.12 -9.26
C CYS A 140 -13.67 3.75 -10.63
N PHE A 141 -14.39 3.36 -11.68
CA PHE A 141 -14.14 3.86 -13.04
C PHE A 141 -14.20 5.40 -13.11
N PRO A 142 -13.21 6.09 -13.72
CA PRO A 142 -12.17 5.57 -14.62
C PRO A 142 -10.89 5.07 -13.93
N TYR A 143 -10.82 4.92 -12.61
CA TYR A 143 -9.62 4.51 -11.88
C TYR A 143 -9.54 3.00 -11.60
N TRP A 144 -8.32 2.47 -11.52
CA TRP A 144 -8.10 1.14 -10.92
C TRP A 144 -8.43 1.17 -9.42
N PRO A 145 -9.11 0.15 -8.86
CA PRO A 145 -9.41 0.10 -7.42
C PRO A 145 -8.13 0.08 -6.58
N ASP A 146 -8.00 1.05 -5.67
CA ASP A 146 -6.94 1.06 -4.67
C ASP A 146 -7.41 0.31 -3.42
N GLY A 147 -6.97 -0.94 -3.26
CA GLY A 147 -7.30 -1.77 -2.09
C GLY A 147 -7.06 -1.03 -0.76
N PRO A 148 -5.88 -0.42 -0.53
CA PRO A 148 -5.59 0.35 0.69
C PRO A 148 -6.54 1.54 0.92
N GLY A 149 -6.84 2.35 -0.09
CA GLY A 149 -7.78 3.48 0.00
C GLY A 149 -9.20 3.01 0.34
N ILE A 150 -9.68 1.96 -0.33
CA ILE A 150 -11.00 1.35 -0.08
C ILE A 150 -11.05 0.76 1.34
N MET A 151 -10.01 0.03 1.77
CA MET A 151 -9.95 -0.55 3.11
C MET A 151 -9.93 0.50 4.22
N ARG A 152 -9.23 1.64 4.04
CA ARG A 152 -9.31 2.76 4.98
C ARG A 152 -10.69 3.40 5.02
N ALA A 153 -11.36 3.52 3.87
CA ALA A 153 -12.73 4.02 3.81
C ALA A 153 -13.72 3.07 4.53
N LEU A 154 -13.52 1.75 4.41
CA LEU A 154 -14.28 0.75 5.18
C LEU A 154 -13.99 0.86 6.69
N GLN A 155 -12.74 0.98 7.12
CA GLN A 155 -12.40 1.21 8.54
C GLN A 155 -13.08 2.47 9.11
N ARG A 156 -13.09 3.59 8.36
CA ARG A 156 -13.81 4.81 8.75
C ARG A 156 -15.31 4.59 8.89
N ARG A 157 -15.92 3.81 7.98
CA ARG A 157 -17.34 3.42 8.06
C ARG A 157 -17.63 2.59 9.31
N VAL A 158 -16.84 1.55 9.57
CA VAL A 158 -16.99 0.68 10.76
C VAL A 158 -16.85 1.48 12.06
N ALA A 159 -15.86 2.37 12.14
CA ALA A 159 -15.67 3.25 13.30
C ALA A 159 -16.90 4.14 13.55
N ALA A 160 -17.39 4.84 12.53
CA ALA A 160 -18.56 5.71 12.63
C ALA A 160 -19.83 4.95 13.03
N SER A 161 -20.05 3.74 12.47
CA SER A 161 -21.18 2.87 12.86
C SER A 161 -21.11 2.43 14.32
N ARG A 162 -19.90 2.15 14.84
CA ARG A 162 -19.69 1.79 16.26
C ARG A 162 -19.91 2.99 17.19
N GLU A 163 -19.42 4.17 16.82
CA GLU A 163 -19.64 5.42 17.56
C GLU A 163 -21.14 5.78 17.63
N ALA A 164 -21.86 5.71 16.51
CA ALA A 164 -23.29 5.98 16.46
C ALA A 164 -24.12 5.03 17.36
N ARG A 165 -23.70 3.76 17.48
CA ARG A 165 -24.31 2.78 18.41
C ARG A 165 -23.96 3.05 19.87
N GLY A 166 -22.72 3.44 20.16
CA GLY A 166 -22.28 3.79 21.52
C GLY A 166 -22.88 5.10 22.04
N ALA A 167 -23.29 6.01 21.14
CA ALA A 167 -23.95 7.27 21.44
C ALA A 167 -25.49 7.20 21.50
N ALA A 168 -26.09 6.04 21.16
CA ALA A 168 -27.54 5.86 21.28
C ALA A 168 -27.93 5.79 22.77
N PRO A 169 -28.86 6.64 23.26
CA PRO A 169 -29.31 6.56 24.64
C PRO A 169 -29.99 5.23 24.92
N SER A 170 -29.64 4.61 26.05
CA SER A 170 -30.24 3.39 26.59
C SER A 170 -31.60 3.65 27.23
#